data_AF-A0A5P9H5L1-F1
#
_entry.id   AF-A0A5P9H5L1-F1
#
_cell.length_a   1.000
_cell.length_b   1.000
_cell.length_c   1.000
_cell.angle_alpha   90.00
_cell.angle_beta   90.00
_cell.angle_gamma   90.00
#
_symmetry.space_group_name_H-M   'P 1'
#
loop_
_entity.id
_entity.type
_entity.pdbx_description
1 polymer ?
#
loop_
_entity_poly.entity_id
_entity_poly.type
_entity_poly.pdbx_seq_one_letter_code
_entity_poly.pdbx_strand_id
1 'polypeptide(L)'
;MRGFEDISVCWMGVDYTLKARGIMPLVASIEDIISGTSGVAAVAILMGQNGGPTVSRVSMAFAAMLRHAGADVSDDEVYLSVQGELLEGSGDALSAMSEACNLLLAIVSPPLAEKMAAAMEVVEDFDAAEEAEKKA
;
A
#
# COMPACT_ATOMS: atom_id res chain seq x y z
N MET A 1 -10.97 -12.65 13.84
CA MET A 1 -11.48 -12.86 12.48
C MET A 1 -10.25 -12.99 11.60
N ARG A 2 -10.03 -14.12 10.91
CA ARG A 2 -8.89 -14.21 9.98
C ARG A 2 -9.13 -13.23 8.83
N GLY A 3 -8.14 -12.40 8.52
CA GLY A 3 -8.18 -11.43 7.43
C GLY A 3 -8.47 -9.98 7.82
N PHE A 4 -8.83 -9.67 9.08
CA PHE A 4 -8.89 -8.29 9.56
C PHE A 4 -8.23 -8.23 10.94
N GLU A 5 -6.93 -8.00 10.92
CA GLU A 5 -6.08 -7.84 12.11
C GLU A 5 -5.69 -6.37 12.27
N ASP A 6 -5.17 -6.00 13.45
CA ASP A 6 -4.64 -4.66 13.64
C ASP A 6 -3.40 -4.49 12.77
N ILE A 7 -3.35 -3.41 11.97
CA ILE A 7 -2.22 -3.12 11.07
C ILE A 7 -1.47 -1.91 11.64
N SER A 8 -0.17 -2.08 11.87
CA SER A 8 0.72 -0.99 12.27
C SER A 8 1.35 -0.35 11.03
N VAL A 9 1.33 0.97 10.98
CA VAL A 9 1.88 1.76 9.88
C VAL A 9 2.74 2.87 10.47
N CYS A 10 3.98 3.01 10.01
CA CYS A 10 4.83 4.13 10.37
C CYS A 10 4.75 5.19 9.25
N TRP A 11 4.43 6.43 9.57
CA TRP A 11 4.42 7.54 8.62
C TRP A 11 5.09 8.76 9.24
N MET A 12 6.09 9.33 8.53
CA MET A 12 6.92 10.44 9.01
C MET A 12 7.52 10.22 10.42
N GLY A 13 7.89 8.97 10.73
CA GLY A 13 8.44 8.59 12.04
C GLY A 13 7.41 8.49 13.17
N VAL A 14 6.12 8.54 12.85
CA VAL A 14 5.01 8.35 13.81
C VAL A 14 4.32 7.03 13.51
N ASP A 15 4.18 6.20 14.55
CA ASP A 15 3.48 4.93 14.44
C ASP A 15 1.97 5.10 14.65
N TYR A 16 1.22 4.58 13.69
CA TYR A 16 -0.22 4.54 13.67
C TYR A 16 -0.71 3.09 13.70
N THR A 17 -1.85 2.84 14.35
CA THR A 17 -2.47 1.51 14.38
C THR A 17 -3.87 1.57 13.82
N LEU A 18 -4.09 0.91 12.69
CA LEU A 18 -5.41 0.64 12.15
C LEU A 18 -6.04 -0.49 12.93
N LYS A 19 -7.15 -0.21 13.62
CA LYS A 19 -7.89 -1.24 14.34
C LYS A 19 -8.70 -2.09 13.37
N ALA A 20 -8.66 -3.40 13.56
CA ALA A 20 -9.47 -4.35 12.79
C ALA A 20 -10.97 -4.01 12.82
N ARG A 21 -11.43 -3.46 13.95
CA ARG A 21 -12.82 -3.03 14.13
C ARG A 21 -13.06 -1.71 13.40
N GLY A 22 -13.98 -1.72 12.43
CA GLY A 22 -14.35 -0.51 11.69
C GLY A 22 -13.58 -0.34 10.37
N ILE A 23 -12.81 -1.34 9.96
CA ILE A 23 -12.02 -1.29 8.73
C ILE A 23 -12.87 -1.31 7.45
N MET A 24 -14.09 -1.86 7.48
CA MET A 24 -14.96 -1.87 6.29
C MET A 24 -15.32 -0.47 5.77
N PRO A 25 -15.71 0.51 6.62
CA PRO A 25 -15.79 1.91 6.21
C PRO A 25 -14.52 2.47 5.56
N LEU A 26 -13.34 2.10 6.07
CA LEU A 26 -12.07 2.51 5.46
C LEU A 26 -11.89 1.87 4.08
N VAL A 27 -12.14 0.57 3.95
CA VAL A 27 -12.08 -0.16 2.66
C VAL A 27 -12.98 0.51 1.63
N ALA A 28 -14.24 0.79 1.97
CA ALA A 28 -15.17 1.47 1.08
C ALA A 28 -14.65 2.86 0.64
N SER A 29 -14.10 3.64 1.59
CA SER A 29 -13.51 4.94 1.27
C SER A 29 -12.30 4.83 0.34
N ILE A 30 -11.43 3.84 0.55
CA ILE A 30 -10.27 3.61 -0.32
C ILE A 30 -10.73 3.18 -1.71
N GLU A 31 -11.70 2.25 -1.79
CA GLU A 31 -12.24 1.78 -3.05
C GLU A 31 -12.86 2.91 -3.87
N ASP A 32 -13.62 3.80 -3.24
CA ASP A 32 -14.23 4.96 -3.89
C ASP A 32 -13.17 5.94 -4.42
N ILE A 33 -12.11 6.21 -3.64
CA ILE A 33 -11.02 7.13 -4.02
C ILE A 33 -10.21 6.56 -5.20
N ILE A 34 -9.82 5.28 -5.12
CA ILE A 34 -8.95 4.63 -6.12
C ILE A 34 -9.73 4.36 -7.41
N SER A 35 -10.92 3.78 -7.30
CA SER A 35 -11.76 3.42 -8.45
C SER A 35 -12.34 4.68 -9.11
N GLY A 36 -12.71 5.69 -8.33
CA GLY A 36 -13.41 6.88 -8.80
C GLY A 36 -14.62 6.51 -9.67
N THR A 37 -14.75 7.17 -10.82
CA THR A 37 -15.82 6.88 -11.80
C THR A 37 -15.41 5.88 -12.89
N SER A 38 -14.27 5.19 -12.73
CA SER A 38 -13.72 4.33 -13.79
C SER A 38 -14.51 3.03 -14.01
N GLY A 39 -15.26 2.59 -13.00
CA GLY A 39 -15.91 1.27 -13.00
C GLY A 39 -14.94 0.08 -12.87
N VAL A 40 -13.65 0.34 -12.67
CA VAL A 40 -12.61 -0.66 -12.43
C VAL A 40 -12.44 -0.86 -10.94
N ALA A 41 -12.34 -2.10 -10.48
CA ALA A 41 -12.11 -2.42 -9.08
C ALA A 41 -10.77 -1.86 -8.59
N ALA A 42 -10.73 -1.29 -7.39
CA ALA A 42 -9.53 -0.70 -6.79
C ALA A 42 -8.35 -1.67 -6.74
N VAL A 43 -8.60 -2.95 -6.45
CA VAL A 43 -7.58 -4.01 -6.46
C VAL A 43 -6.85 -4.09 -7.81
N ALA A 44 -7.57 -4.06 -8.92
CA ALA A 44 -6.97 -4.11 -10.25
C ALA A 44 -6.07 -2.89 -10.51
N ILE A 45 -6.54 -1.70 -10.13
CA ILE A 45 -5.79 -0.45 -10.26
C ILE A 45 -4.51 -0.51 -9.41
N LEU A 46 -4.60 -0.90 -8.14
CA LEU A 46 -3.46 -1.00 -7.21
C LEU A 46 -2.42 -2.02 -7.68
N MET A 47 -2.82 -3.08 -8.38
CA MET A 47 -1.90 -4.04 -9.02
C MET A 47 -1.26 -3.52 -10.33
N GLY A 48 -1.46 -2.25 -10.68
CA GLY A 48 -0.93 -1.64 -11.89
C GLY A 48 -1.73 -1.95 -13.16
N GLN A 49 -2.87 -2.64 -13.06
CA GLN A 49 -3.73 -2.85 -14.23
C GLN A 49 -4.37 -1.52 -14.62
N ASN A 50 -4.62 -1.31 -15.93
CA ASN A 50 -5.16 -0.06 -16.48
C ASN A 50 -4.28 1.19 -16.24
N GLY A 51 -2.96 1.02 -16.14
CA GLY A 51 -2.02 2.13 -15.98
C GLY A 51 -1.74 2.55 -14.53
N GLY A 52 -2.30 1.82 -13.55
CA GLY A 52 -2.04 2.05 -12.14
C GLY A 52 -2.75 3.28 -11.55
N PRO A 53 -2.67 3.47 -10.22
CA PRO A 53 -3.25 4.64 -9.59
C PRO A 53 -2.37 5.88 -9.85
N THR A 54 -3.01 7.03 -10.03
CA THR A 54 -2.30 8.30 -10.03
C THR A 54 -1.80 8.63 -8.62
N VAL A 55 -0.64 9.30 -8.51
CA VAL A 55 -0.07 9.75 -7.23
C VAL A 55 -1.13 10.43 -6.34
N SER A 56 -1.92 11.34 -6.90
CA SER A 56 -2.98 12.04 -6.14
C SER A 56 -4.01 11.10 -5.51
N ARG A 57 -4.44 10.07 -6.23
CA ARG A 57 -5.39 9.07 -5.70
C ARG A 57 -4.77 8.21 -4.60
N VAL A 58 -3.50 7.82 -4.75
CA VAL A 58 -2.79 7.09 -3.70
C VAL A 58 -2.65 7.97 -2.47
N SER A 59 -2.22 9.22 -2.62
CA SER A 59 -2.08 10.16 -1.51
C SER A 59 -3.41 10.40 -0.78
N MET A 60 -4.52 10.58 -1.50
CA MET A 60 -5.86 10.73 -0.90
C MET A 60 -6.29 9.46 -0.14
N ALA A 61 -6.08 8.27 -0.72
CA ALA A 61 -6.42 7.01 -0.08
C ALA A 61 -5.56 6.76 1.18
N PHE A 62 -4.27 7.10 1.10
CA PHE A 62 -3.33 7.00 2.21
C PHE A 62 -3.66 8.01 3.32
N ALA A 63 -4.05 9.24 2.97
CA ALA A 63 -4.52 10.23 3.93
C ALA A 63 -5.82 9.79 4.62
N ALA A 64 -6.76 9.18 3.88
CA ALA A 64 -7.96 8.60 4.46
C ALA A 64 -7.64 7.47 5.45
N MET A 65 -6.66 6.63 5.14
CA MET A 65 -6.13 5.60 6.03
C MET A 65 -5.51 6.19 7.30
N LEU A 66 -4.62 7.19 7.17
CA LEU A 66 -3.99 7.85 8.32
C LEU A 66 -5.03 8.52 9.24
N ARG A 67 -6.01 9.21 8.66
CA ARG A 67 -7.12 9.80 9.43
C ARG A 67 -7.97 8.74 10.14
N HIS A 68 -8.18 7.57 9.50
CA HIS A 68 -8.84 6.45 10.15
C HIS A 68 -8.06 5.91 11.35
N ALA A 69 -6.72 5.98 11.30
CA ALA A 69 -5.83 5.63 12.40
C ALA A 69 -5.71 6.73 13.49
N GLY A 70 -6.37 7.88 13.30
CA GLY A 70 -6.38 9.00 14.25
C GLY A 70 -5.36 10.10 13.95
N ALA A 71 -4.69 10.08 12.80
CA ALA A 71 -3.83 11.20 12.37
C ALA A 71 -4.67 12.43 11.99
N ASP A 72 -4.16 13.62 12.29
CA ASP A 72 -4.72 14.88 11.78
C ASP A 72 -3.89 15.33 10.58
N VAL A 73 -4.25 14.82 9.39
CA VAL A 73 -3.51 15.05 8.14
C VAL A 73 -4.46 15.36 7.00
N SER A 74 -4.02 16.28 6.16
CA SER A 74 -4.68 16.66 4.91
C SER A 74 -4.18 15.84 3.71
N ASP A 75 -4.96 15.83 2.63
CA ASP A 75 -4.59 15.10 1.41
C ASP A 75 -3.37 15.73 0.73
N ASP A 76 -3.26 17.06 0.80
CA ASP A 76 -2.17 17.87 0.27
C ASP A 76 -0.86 17.67 1.04
N GLU A 77 -0.90 17.54 2.37
CA GLU A 77 0.29 17.19 3.16
C GLU A 77 0.87 15.84 2.75
N VAL A 78 0.02 14.81 2.60
CA VAL A 78 0.47 13.47 2.18
C VAL A 78 0.94 13.48 0.72
N TYR A 79 0.30 14.26 -0.14
CA TYR A 79 0.74 14.39 -1.54
C TYR A 79 2.11 15.06 -1.64
N LEU A 80 2.33 16.13 -0.87
CA LEU A 80 3.60 16.84 -0.82
C LEU A 80 4.70 16.02 -0.16
N SER A 81 4.40 15.18 0.84
CA SER A 81 5.42 14.30 1.43
C SER A 81 5.97 13.30 0.41
N VAL A 82 5.09 12.70 -0.42
CA VAL A 82 5.49 11.80 -1.50
C VAL A 82 6.31 12.54 -2.58
N GLN A 83 5.96 13.78 -2.90
CA GLN A 83 6.74 14.58 -3.83
C GLN A 83 8.08 15.05 -3.26
N GLY A 84 8.16 15.30 -1.96
CA GLY A 84 9.40 15.69 -1.27
C GLY A 84 10.47 14.62 -1.47
N GLU A 85 10.14 13.36 -1.24
CA GLU A 85 11.06 12.22 -1.44
C GLU A 85 11.53 12.10 -2.90
N LEU A 86 10.66 12.43 -3.87
CA LEU A 86 10.99 12.45 -5.30
C LEU A 86 11.99 13.57 -5.65
N LEU A 87 11.80 14.75 -5.07
CA LEU A 87 12.65 15.92 -5.31
C LEU A 87 14.03 15.78 -4.68
N GLU A 88 14.12 15.04 -3.56
CA GLU A 88 15.39 14.76 -2.88
C GLU A 88 16.29 13.78 -3.66
N GLY A 89 15.81 13.26 -4.81
CA GLY A 89 16.61 12.43 -5.71
C GLY A 89 16.94 11.04 -5.15
N SER A 90 16.25 10.65 -4.08
CA SER A 90 16.21 9.26 -3.65
C SER A 90 15.53 8.45 -4.76
N GLY A 91 16.07 7.30 -5.12
CA GLY A 91 15.34 6.34 -5.97
C GLY A 91 14.04 5.84 -5.32
N ASP A 92 13.74 6.30 -4.10
CA ASP A 92 12.69 5.81 -3.23
C ASP A 92 11.31 6.34 -3.58
N ALA A 93 11.12 7.40 -4.36
CA ALA A 93 9.74 7.86 -4.61
C ALA A 93 8.87 6.84 -5.36
N LEU A 94 9.46 6.06 -6.28
CA LEU A 94 8.77 4.93 -6.92
C LEU A 94 8.59 3.76 -5.94
N SER A 95 9.55 3.55 -5.04
CA SER A 95 9.48 2.54 -3.98
C SER A 95 8.38 2.89 -2.97
N ALA A 96 8.35 4.10 -2.43
CA ALA A 96 7.34 4.64 -1.53
C ALA A 96 5.93 4.60 -2.14
N MET A 97 5.80 4.90 -3.44
CA MET A 97 4.53 4.74 -4.15
C MET A 97 4.10 3.27 -4.23
N SER A 98 5.04 2.37 -4.53
CA SER A 98 4.79 0.93 -4.58
C SER A 98 4.44 0.35 -3.20
N GLU A 99 5.14 0.79 -2.15
CA GLU A 99 4.87 0.45 -0.76
C GLU A 99 3.48 0.94 -0.32
N ALA A 100 3.14 2.19 -0.65
CA ALA A 100 1.81 2.72 -0.38
C ALA A 100 0.72 1.92 -1.11
N CYS A 101 0.95 1.53 -2.37
CA CYS A 101 0.01 0.69 -3.11
C CYS A 101 -0.14 -0.71 -2.49
N ASN A 102 0.97 -1.33 -2.07
CA ASN A 102 0.97 -2.63 -1.40
C ASN A 102 0.25 -2.58 -0.04
N LEU A 103 0.44 -1.51 0.73
CA LEU A 103 -0.27 -1.31 2.00
C LEU A 103 -1.77 -1.12 1.78
N LEU A 104 -2.17 -0.29 0.82
CA LEU A 104 -3.57 -0.11 0.46
C LEU A 104 -4.18 -1.43 -0.04
N LEU A 105 -3.42 -2.22 -0.80
CA LEU A 105 -3.83 -3.54 -1.27
C LEU A 105 -4.01 -4.52 -0.11
N ALA A 106 -3.14 -4.49 0.90
CA ALA A 106 -3.26 -5.30 2.11
C ALA A 106 -4.51 -4.96 2.93
N ILE A 107 -4.96 -3.70 2.91
CA ILE A 107 -6.19 -3.27 3.58
C ILE A 107 -7.44 -3.69 2.78
N VAL A 108 -7.44 -3.46 1.46
CA VAL A 108 -8.61 -3.71 0.60
C VAL A 108 -8.78 -5.20 0.29
N SER A 109 -7.69 -5.95 0.18
CA SER A 109 -7.70 -7.38 -0.11
C SER A 109 -6.67 -8.15 0.71
N PRO A 110 -6.90 -8.33 2.03
CA PRO A 110 -5.99 -9.04 2.93
C PRO A 110 -5.58 -10.44 2.43
N PRO A 111 -6.50 -11.30 1.94
CA PRO A 111 -6.12 -12.63 1.44
C PRO A 111 -5.25 -12.58 0.18
N LEU A 112 -5.36 -11.53 -0.62
CA LEU A 112 -4.53 -11.35 -1.82
C LEU A 112 -3.13 -10.90 -1.41
N ALA A 113 -3.02 -9.96 -0.48
CA ALA A 113 -1.74 -9.52 0.06
C ALA A 113 -0.98 -10.65 0.78
N GLU A 114 -1.67 -11.48 1.57
CA GLU A 114 -1.09 -12.69 2.18
C GLU A 114 -0.49 -13.63 1.12
N LYS A 115 -1.20 -13.86 0.01
CA LYS A 115 -0.72 -14.70 -1.08
C LYS A 115 0.46 -14.07 -1.83
N MET A 116 0.48 -12.76 -2.01
CA MET A 116 1.58 -12.07 -2.67
C MET A 116 2.85 -12.09 -1.81
N ALA A 117 2.71 -11.86 -0.49
CA ALA A 117 3.81 -11.97 0.45
C ALA A 117 4.41 -13.39 0.45
N ALA A 118 3.57 -14.41 0.55
CA ALA A 118 4.01 -15.81 0.47
C ALA A 118 4.65 -16.17 -0.88
N ALA A 119 4.19 -15.57 -1.99
CA ALA A 119 4.78 -15.79 -3.30
C ALA A 119 6.17 -15.14 -3.46
N MET A 120 6.41 -13.97 -2.85
CA MET A 120 7.73 -13.33 -2.86
C MET A 120 8.75 -14.10 -2.03
N GLU A 121 8.34 -14.64 -0.87
CA GLU A 121 9.21 -15.45 0.01
C GLU A 121 9.73 -16.72 -0.70
N VAL A 122 8.91 -17.33 -1.57
CA VAL A 122 9.32 -18.51 -2.37
C VAL A 122 10.32 -18.16 -3.48
N VAL A 123 10.30 -16.93 -4.01
CA VAL A 123 11.24 -16.51 -5.08
C VAL A 123 12.65 -16.33 -4.52
N GLU A 124 12.79 -15.78 -3.31
CA GLU A 124 14.10 -15.63 -2.65
C GLU A 124 14.77 -16.98 -2.34
N ASP A 125 13.98 -18.00 -2.00
CA ASP A 125 14.48 -19.37 -1.77
C ASP A 125 14.98 -20.05 -3.07
N PHE A 126 14.40 -19.73 -4.22
CA PHE A 126 14.84 -20.26 -5.51
C PHE A 126 16.17 -19.66 -5.97
N ASP A 127 16.35 -18.35 -5.81
CA ASP A 127 17.60 -17.66 -6.17
C ASP A 127 18.76 -18.09 -5.24
N ALA A 128 18.48 -18.29 -3.94
CA ALA A 128 19.48 -18.79 -2.99
C ALA A 128 19.92 -20.24 -3.28
N ALA A 129 19.01 -21.09 -3.75
CA ALA A 129 19.32 -22.47 -4.13
C ALA A 129 20.15 -22.54 -5.42
N GLU A 130 19.86 -21.70 -6.42
CA GLU A 130 20.59 -21.67 -7.70
C GLU A 130 22.02 -21.09 -7.54
N GLU A 131 22.23 -20.12 -6.64
CA GLU A 131 23.58 -19.61 -6.33
C GLU A 131 24.45 -20.62 -5.56
N ALA A 132 23.84 -21.49 -4.75
CA ALA A 132 24.56 -22.54 -4.05
C ALA A 132 25.03 -23.66 -4.99
N GLU A 133 24.26 -23.96 -6.04
CA GLU A 133 24.61 -24.98 -7.05
C GLU A 133 25.69 -24.50 -8.02
N LYS A 134 25.76 -23.19 -8.33
CA LYS A 134 26.83 -22.61 -9.16
C LYS A 134 28.20 -22.46 -8.45
N LYS A 135 28.24 -22.63 -7.13
CA LYS A 135 29.48 -22.55 -6.32
C LYS A 135 30.07 -23.92 -5.92
N ALA A 136 29.41 -25.03 -6.30
CA ALA A 136 29.86 -26.41 -6.08
C ALA A 136 30.50 -27.00 -7.34
#